data_AF-A0A957IRL2-F1
#
_entry.id   AF-A0A957IRL2-F1
#
_cell.length_a   1.000
_cell.length_b   1.000
_cell.length_c   1.000
_cell.angle_alpha   90.00
_cell.angle_beta   90.00
_cell.angle_gamma   90.00
#
_symmetry.space_group_name_H-M   'P 1'
#
loop_
_entity.id
_entity.type
_entity.pdbx_description
1 polymer ?
#
loop_
_entity_poly.entity_id
_entity_poly.type
_entity_poly.pdbx_seq_one_letter_code
_entity_poly.pdbx_strand_id
1 'polypeptide(L)'
;GAAAVRFGLSWYAAQYVVPMDSDAQSLEDLAGKTWCIPDFGSTSGYLYPSAEFAKLGIEPGEIVETGSHNNSMLGVYNGECEFATAFFSPPLLPNFGRAWAYGVDDPEIWREAGVSPVRTEEGRTFVNGDPAEGGYRILDARSSVSDTAPDIFDRTRILAVTAQIPNDTVSFGPEFPLNTANKIVDALIDFTASEACATSICSEEFYNWTGLEAVTDSFYDPVRDAMQFLGISEDDILGG
;
A
#
# COMPACT_ATOMS: atom_id res chain seq x y z
N GLY A 1 -10.37 -3.48 -18.63
CA GLY A 1 -9.26 -2.52 -18.60
C GLY A 1 -7.99 -3.28 -18.33
N ALA A 2 -7.01 -2.64 -17.70
CA ALA A 2 -5.86 -3.33 -17.13
C ALA A 2 -5.58 -2.79 -15.73
N ALA A 3 -5.07 -3.63 -14.85
CA ALA A 3 -4.57 -3.24 -13.53
C ALA A 3 -3.05 -3.13 -13.58
N ALA A 4 -2.50 -2.10 -12.95
CA ALA A 4 -1.07 -1.94 -12.79
C ALA A 4 -0.49 -3.06 -11.94
N VAL A 5 0.61 -3.66 -12.40
CA VAL A 5 1.35 -4.67 -11.64
C VAL A 5 2.55 -3.98 -11.00
N ARG A 6 2.68 -4.04 -9.68
CA ARG A 6 3.85 -3.58 -8.93
C ARG A 6 4.49 -4.77 -8.26
N PHE A 7 5.77 -5.02 -8.54
CA PHE A 7 6.51 -6.16 -7.98
C PHE A 7 5.84 -7.52 -8.18
N GLY A 8 5.18 -7.70 -9.34
CA GLY A 8 4.46 -8.93 -9.66
C GLY A 8 3.05 -9.05 -9.05
N LEU A 9 2.54 -8.00 -8.39
CA LEU A 9 1.21 -7.97 -7.80
C LEU A 9 0.34 -6.88 -8.43
N SER A 10 -0.87 -7.22 -8.83
CA SER A 10 -1.92 -6.29 -9.30
C SER A 10 -2.77 -5.71 -8.17
N TRP A 11 -2.36 -5.94 -6.92
CA TRP A 11 -3.01 -5.48 -5.72
C TRP A 11 -1.99 -5.00 -4.68
N TYR A 12 -2.49 -4.25 -3.71
CA TYR A 12 -1.82 -3.83 -2.49
C TYR A 12 -2.81 -3.94 -1.32
N ALA A 13 -2.44 -3.57 -0.10
CA ALA A 13 -3.37 -3.47 1.02
C ALA A 13 -3.19 -2.15 1.76
N ALA A 14 -4.08 -1.83 2.70
CA ALA A 14 -3.76 -0.88 3.75
C ALA A 14 -3.11 -1.62 4.92
N GLN A 15 -2.09 -1.02 5.53
CA GLN A 15 -1.53 -1.45 6.82
C GLN A 15 -2.07 -0.58 7.94
N TYR A 16 -2.23 -1.19 9.11
CA TYR A 16 -2.43 -0.52 10.39
C TYR A 16 -1.11 -0.60 11.16
N VAL A 17 -0.49 0.55 11.40
CA VAL A 17 0.81 0.64 12.09
C VAL A 17 0.62 1.22 13.48
N VAL A 18 1.19 0.56 14.47
CA VAL A 18 1.17 0.95 15.89
C VAL A 18 2.61 1.09 16.41
N PRO A 19 2.83 1.77 17.55
CA PRO A 19 4.10 1.71 18.26
C PRO A 19 4.49 0.26 18.56
N MET A 20 5.79 -0.04 18.52
CA MET A 20 6.30 -1.40 18.73
C MET A 20 5.87 -1.96 20.10
N ASP A 21 5.85 -1.10 21.12
CA ASP A 21 5.45 -1.40 22.49
C ASP A 21 3.94 -1.24 22.75
N SER A 22 3.12 -1.00 21.71
CA SER A 22 1.67 -0.95 21.84
C SER A 22 1.10 -2.29 22.29
N ASP A 23 0.20 -2.25 23.26
CA ASP A 23 -0.53 -3.41 23.77
C ASP A 23 -1.57 -3.97 22.78
N ALA A 24 -1.90 -3.24 21.71
CA ALA A 24 -2.94 -3.63 20.73
C ALA A 24 -2.60 -4.95 20.04
N GLN A 25 -3.49 -5.93 20.07
CA GLN A 25 -3.31 -7.24 19.41
C GLN A 25 -4.30 -7.46 18.27
N SER A 26 -5.30 -6.60 18.15
CA SER A 26 -6.39 -6.69 17.18
C SER A 26 -6.87 -5.30 16.75
N LEU A 27 -7.64 -5.23 15.67
CA LEU A 27 -8.21 -3.95 15.22
C LEU A 27 -9.17 -3.35 16.25
N GLU A 28 -9.87 -4.21 17.01
CA GLU A 28 -10.78 -3.81 18.08
C GLU A 28 -10.08 -3.02 19.19
N ASP A 29 -8.79 -3.29 19.43
CA ASP A 29 -7.97 -2.55 20.39
C ASP A 29 -7.66 -1.12 19.93
N LEU A 30 -7.98 -0.76 18.69
CA LEU A 30 -7.85 0.59 18.15
C LEU A 30 -9.06 1.49 18.49
N ALA A 31 -10.12 0.96 19.09
CA ALA A 31 -11.28 1.75 19.49
C ALA A 31 -10.87 2.87 20.46
N GLY A 32 -11.30 4.10 20.13
CA GLY A 32 -10.99 5.31 20.89
C GLY A 32 -9.55 5.82 20.79
N LYS A 33 -8.67 5.14 20.03
CA LYS A 33 -7.27 5.56 19.85
C LYS A 33 -7.12 6.68 18.82
N THR A 34 -6.14 7.57 19.00
CA THR A 34 -5.84 8.62 18.02
C THR A 34 -5.28 8.02 16.73
N TRP A 35 -5.89 8.40 15.60
CA TRP A 35 -5.63 7.84 14.27
C TRP A 35 -5.03 8.87 13.31
N CYS A 36 -3.78 8.65 12.89
CA CYS A 36 -3.16 9.44 11.83
C CYS A 36 -3.51 8.89 10.44
N ILE A 37 -4.04 9.75 9.57
CA ILE A 37 -4.35 9.46 8.17
C ILE A 37 -3.64 10.46 7.25
N PRO A 38 -3.29 10.07 6.01
CA PRO A 38 -2.77 11.03 5.03
C PRO A 38 -3.79 12.11 4.69
N ASP A 39 -5.00 11.72 4.34
CA ASP A 39 -6.13 12.57 3.97
C ASP A 39 -7.42 11.73 3.91
N PHE A 40 -8.59 12.38 4.00
CA PHE A 40 -9.89 11.73 3.94
C PHE A 40 -10.25 11.11 2.58
N GLY A 41 -9.56 11.48 1.49
CA GLY A 41 -9.74 10.88 0.17
C GLY A 41 -8.89 9.64 -0.07
N SER A 42 -7.96 9.33 0.83
CA SER A 42 -6.98 8.27 0.63
C SER A 42 -7.61 6.89 0.70
N THR A 43 -7.48 6.13 -0.39
CA THR A 43 -8.01 4.76 -0.48
C THR A 43 -7.48 3.84 0.62
N SER A 44 -6.16 3.77 0.80
CA SER A 44 -5.53 2.95 1.86
C SER A 44 -5.34 3.70 3.17
N GLY A 45 -5.29 5.03 3.13
CA GLY A 45 -5.12 5.84 4.32
C GLY A 45 -6.40 6.03 5.12
N TYR A 46 -7.57 6.03 4.50
CA TYR A 46 -8.81 6.33 5.19
C TYR A 46 -10.00 5.49 4.72
N LEU A 47 -10.26 5.38 3.42
CA LEU A 47 -11.49 4.78 2.91
C LEU A 47 -11.64 3.30 3.27
N TYR A 48 -10.66 2.48 2.90
CA TYR A 48 -10.71 1.05 3.23
C TYR A 48 -10.67 0.79 4.75
N PRO A 49 -9.78 1.45 5.52
CA PRO A 49 -9.80 1.31 6.97
C PRO A 49 -11.12 1.74 7.63
N SER A 50 -11.74 2.84 7.18
CA SER A 50 -13.02 3.30 7.72
C SER A 50 -14.14 2.32 7.42
N ALA A 51 -14.20 1.76 6.21
CA ALA A 51 -15.19 0.74 5.87
C ALA A 51 -15.00 -0.53 6.70
N GLU A 52 -13.76 -0.94 6.96
CA GLU A 52 -13.44 -2.09 7.80
C GLU A 52 -13.81 -1.83 9.28
N PHE A 53 -13.44 -0.68 9.83
CA PHE A 53 -13.82 -0.28 11.19
C PHE A 53 -15.34 -0.24 11.38
N ALA A 54 -16.06 0.40 10.46
CA ALA A 54 -17.52 0.47 10.55
C ALA A 54 -18.19 -0.91 10.40
N LYS A 55 -17.64 -1.83 9.59
CA LYS A 55 -18.10 -3.22 9.51
C LYS A 55 -17.89 -3.98 10.82
N LEU A 56 -16.79 -3.70 11.53
CA LEU A 56 -16.44 -4.30 12.81
C LEU A 56 -17.07 -3.58 14.02
N GLY A 57 -17.70 -2.42 13.81
CA GLY A 57 -18.24 -1.58 14.89
C GLY A 57 -17.14 -0.92 15.74
N ILE A 58 -15.97 -0.67 15.15
CA ILE A 58 -14.83 0.00 15.78
C ILE A 58 -14.96 1.49 15.53
N GLU A 59 -14.95 2.27 16.59
CA GLU A 59 -14.97 3.74 16.52
C GLU A 59 -13.60 4.27 16.96
N PRO A 60 -12.77 4.81 16.06
CA PRO A 60 -11.50 5.42 16.45
C PRO A 60 -11.75 6.71 17.25
N GLY A 61 -10.69 7.20 17.90
CA GLY A 61 -10.71 8.46 18.65
C GLY A 61 -10.58 9.67 17.74
N GLU A 62 -9.69 10.59 18.10
CA GLU A 62 -9.35 11.74 17.25
C GLU A 62 -8.68 11.27 15.95
N ILE A 63 -9.13 11.82 14.82
CA ILE A 63 -8.51 11.59 13.51
C ILE A 63 -7.66 12.81 13.15
N VAL A 64 -6.37 12.57 12.92
CA VAL A 64 -5.38 13.59 12.55
C VAL A 64 -5.02 13.43 11.08
N GLU A 65 -5.37 14.42 10.27
CA GLU A 65 -4.94 14.48 8.87
C GLU A 65 -3.50 15.03 8.79
N THR A 66 -2.57 14.20 8.31
CA THR A 66 -1.13 14.50 8.28
C THR A 66 -0.63 14.96 6.92
N GLY A 67 -1.50 14.93 5.89
CA GLY A 67 -1.23 15.36 4.52
C GLY A 67 -0.44 14.38 3.65
N SER A 68 0.09 13.28 4.21
CA SER A 68 0.80 12.24 3.44
C SER A 68 1.00 10.96 4.26
N HIS A 69 1.16 9.82 3.57
CA HIS A 69 1.47 8.54 4.22
C HIS A 69 2.75 8.60 5.05
N ASN A 70 3.77 9.30 4.53
CA ASN A 70 5.04 9.53 5.23
C ASN A 70 4.80 10.21 6.58
N ASN A 71 4.03 11.30 6.59
CA ASN A 71 3.74 12.01 7.82
C ASN A 71 2.87 11.18 8.77
N SER A 72 1.98 10.31 8.27
CA SER A 72 1.19 9.42 9.14
C SER A 72 2.09 8.41 9.86
N MET A 73 3.08 7.83 9.17
CA MET A 73 4.08 6.94 9.78
C MET A 73 4.94 7.70 10.81
N LEU A 74 5.36 8.93 10.49
CA LEU A 74 6.09 9.79 11.42
C LEU A 74 5.25 10.21 12.62
N GLY A 75 3.93 10.38 12.46
CA GLY A 75 3.00 10.71 13.55
C GLY A 75 2.98 9.61 14.62
N VAL A 76 2.94 8.34 14.21
CA VAL A 76 3.06 7.21 15.16
C VAL A 76 4.45 7.15 15.77
N TYR A 77 5.50 7.27 14.94
CA TYR A 77 6.89 7.24 15.41
C TYR A 77 7.18 8.32 16.47
N ASN A 78 6.62 9.53 16.30
CA ASN A 78 6.77 10.66 17.21
C ASN A 78 5.80 10.64 18.40
N GLY A 79 4.87 9.69 18.45
CA GLY A 79 3.86 9.58 19.50
C GLY A 79 2.74 10.63 19.44
N GLU A 80 2.52 11.23 18.27
CA GLU A 80 1.39 12.13 18.00
C GLU A 80 0.08 11.35 17.87
N CYS A 81 0.15 10.17 17.26
CA CYS A 81 -0.97 9.25 17.10
C CYS A 81 -0.64 7.89 17.70
N GLU A 82 -1.65 7.20 18.20
CA GLU A 82 -1.52 5.84 18.73
C GLU A 82 -1.51 4.78 17.63
N PHE A 83 -2.04 5.11 16.45
CA PHE A 83 -1.89 4.30 15.24
C PHE A 83 -2.02 5.16 13.97
N ALA A 84 -1.59 4.59 12.84
CA ALA A 84 -1.74 5.18 11.53
C ALA A 84 -2.05 4.14 10.47
N THR A 85 -2.62 4.59 9.36
CA THR A 85 -2.90 3.76 8.20
C THR A 85 -2.19 4.30 6.96
N ALA A 86 -1.66 3.38 6.16
CA ALA A 86 -1.01 3.70 4.90
C ALA A 86 -1.03 2.51 3.95
N PHE A 87 -0.45 2.66 2.77
CA PHE A 87 -0.30 1.53 1.85
C PHE A 87 0.67 0.48 2.40
N PHE A 88 0.38 -0.78 2.08
CA PHE A 88 1.22 -1.94 2.27
C PHE A 88 1.44 -2.62 0.93
N SER A 89 2.70 -2.76 0.54
CA SER A 89 3.12 -3.67 -0.51
C SER A 89 3.94 -4.78 0.13
N PRO A 90 3.65 -6.06 -0.14
CA PRO A 90 4.41 -7.18 0.42
C PRO A 90 5.91 -7.07 0.13
N PRO A 91 6.78 -7.51 1.06
CA PRO A 91 8.22 -7.50 0.82
C PRO A 91 8.62 -8.48 -0.29
N LEU A 92 9.71 -8.19 -0.99
CA LEU A 92 10.36 -9.19 -1.84
C LEU A 92 11.17 -10.15 -0.97
N LEU A 93 10.99 -11.45 -1.21
CA LEU A 93 11.58 -12.51 -0.40
C LEU A 93 12.95 -12.96 -0.94
N PRO A 94 13.80 -13.56 -0.08
CA PRO A 94 15.11 -14.09 -0.45
C PRO A 94 15.11 -14.95 -1.72
N ASN A 95 16.11 -14.69 -2.57
CA ASN A 95 16.36 -15.37 -3.83
C ASN A 95 15.20 -15.35 -4.84
N PHE A 96 14.19 -14.50 -4.62
CA PHE A 96 12.92 -14.53 -5.35
C PHE A 96 12.30 -15.94 -5.37
N GLY A 97 12.56 -16.76 -4.34
CA GLY A 97 12.22 -18.19 -4.35
C GLY A 97 10.71 -18.44 -4.40
N ARG A 98 9.92 -17.48 -3.93
CA ARG A 98 8.45 -17.41 -4.06
C ARG A 98 7.97 -15.98 -3.81
N ALA A 99 6.73 -15.69 -4.20
CA ALA A 99 6.04 -14.49 -3.76
C ALA A 99 5.57 -14.62 -2.31
N TRP A 100 5.41 -13.47 -1.65
CA TRP A 100 4.71 -13.37 -0.36
C TRP A 100 3.24 -13.75 -0.54
N ALA A 101 2.71 -14.56 0.37
CA ALA A 101 1.40 -15.17 0.27
C ALA A 101 0.41 -14.51 1.24
N TYR A 102 -0.58 -13.82 0.68
CA TYR A 102 -1.64 -13.16 1.45
C TYR A 102 -2.41 -14.13 2.36
N GLY A 103 -2.59 -13.73 3.61
CA GLY A 103 -3.27 -14.51 4.64
C GLY A 103 -2.49 -15.71 5.16
N VAL A 104 -1.24 -15.91 4.70
CA VAL A 104 -0.36 -17.00 5.13
C VAL A 104 0.92 -16.46 5.76
N ASP A 105 1.60 -15.56 5.06
CA ASP A 105 2.84 -14.96 5.54
C ASP A 105 2.56 -13.78 6.47
N ASP A 106 3.45 -13.58 7.45
CA ASP A 106 3.45 -12.39 8.29
C ASP A 106 3.79 -11.14 7.44
N PRO A 107 3.08 -10.00 7.58
CA PRO A 107 3.41 -8.77 6.87
C PRO A 107 4.86 -8.30 7.10
N GLU A 108 5.43 -8.66 8.25
CA GLU A 108 6.79 -8.39 8.68
C GLU A 108 7.65 -9.65 8.77
N ILE A 109 7.42 -10.66 7.90
CA ILE A 109 8.20 -11.91 7.82
C ILE A 109 9.73 -11.71 7.85
N TRP A 110 10.21 -10.58 7.36
CA TRP A 110 11.61 -10.18 7.40
C TRP A 110 12.19 -10.06 8.82
N ARG A 111 11.36 -9.87 9.86
CA ARG A 111 11.78 -9.82 11.26
C ARG A 111 12.42 -11.13 11.73
N GLU A 112 12.09 -12.25 11.11
CA GLU A 112 12.73 -13.55 11.38
C GLU A 112 14.24 -13.53 11.14
N ALA A 113 14.72 -12.59 10.31
CA ALA A 113 16.14 -12.42 10.03
C ALA A 113 16.91 -11.78 11.21
N GLY A 114 16.23 -11.20 12.19
CA GLY A 114 16.82 -10.63 13.41
C GLY A 114 17.63 -9.35 13.19
N VAL A 115 17.49 -8.70 12.03
CA VAL A 115 18.20 -7.47 11.66
C VAL A 115 17.18 -6.44 11.18
N SER A 116 17.31 -5.20 11.64
CA SER A 116 16.44 -4.09 11.26
C SER A 116 16.67 -3.67 9.81
N PRO A 117 15.62 -3.24 9.08
CA PRO A 117 15.78 -2.77 7.73
C PRO A 117 16.67 -1.53 7.63
N VAL A 118 17.51 -1.48 6.60
CA VAL A 118 18.42 -0.37 6.31
C VAL A 118 18.07 0.22 4.96
N ARG A 119 17.96 1.55 4.90
CA ARG A 119 17.76 2.28 3.65
C ARG A 119 19.09 2.63 2.99
N THR A 120 19.18 2.41 1.69
CA THR A 120 20.35 2.73 0.86
C THR A 120 20.27 4.16 0.33
N GLU A 121 21.39 4.68 -0.17
CA GLU A 121 21.46 6.02 -0.79
C GLU A 121 20.54 6.11 -2.03
N GLU A 122 20.28 5.00 -2.71
CA GLU A 122 19.34 4.87 -3.83
C GLU A 122 17.87 4.79 -3.38
N GLY A 123 17.60 5.00 -2.09
CA GLY A 123 16.25 5.09 -1.55
C GLY A 123 15.54 3.75 -1.32
N ARG A 124 16.24 2.62 -1.45
CA ARG A 124 15.68 1.27 -1.26
C ARG A 124 15.92 0.78 0.15
N THR A 125 14.96 0.04 0.72
CA THR A 125 15.08 -0.48 2.09
C THR A 125 15.23 -2.00 2.07
N PHE A 126 16.25 -2.53 2.74
CA PHE A 126 16.59 -3.95 2.74
C PHE A 126 16.82 -4.54 4.13
N VAL A 127 16.62 -5.84 4.27
CA VAL A 127 17.05 -6.64 5.43
C VAL A 127 18.00 -7.73 4.93
N ASN A 128 19.20 -7.81 5.50
CA ASN A 128 20.24 -8.75 5.06
C ASN A 128 20.61 -8.68 3.55
N GLY A 129 20.54 -7.49 2.96
CA GLY A 129 20.96 -7.25 1.58
C GLY A 129 19.84 -7.38 0.55
N ASP A 130 20.21 -7.35 -0.73
CA ASP A 130 19.25 -7.43 -1.84
C ASP A 130 18.60 -8.84 -1.89
N PRO A 131 17.32 -8.97 -2.30
CA PRO A 131 16.70 -10.27 -2.52
C PRO A 131 17.52 -11.21 -3.43
N ALA A 132 18.23 -10.70 -4.43
CA ALA A 132 19.11 -11.50 -5.29
C ALA A 132 20.29 -12.14 -4.52
N GLU A 133 20.66 -11.58 -3.37
CA GLU A 133 21.74 -12.04 -2.49
C GLU A 133 21.21 -12.79 -1.26
N GLY A 134 19.90 -13.04 -1.20
CA GLY A 134 19.25 -13.77 -0.11
C GLY A 134 18.67 -12.89 1.00
N GLY A 135 18.60 -11.57 0.81
CA GLY A 135 17.93 -10.65 1.73
C GLY A 135 16.45 -10.41 1.42
N TYR A 136 15.86 -9.41 2.05
CA TYR A 136 14.49 -8.95 1.81
C TYR A 136 14.51 -7.52 1.31
N ARG A 137 13.57 -7.16 0.42
CA ARG A 137 13.28 -5.75 0.07
C ARG A 137 11.98 -5.34 0.73
N ILE A 138 12.02 -4.29 1.55
CA ILE A 138 10.85 -3.74 2.21
C ILE A 138 10.21 -2.69 1.29
N LEU A 139 8.88 -2.74 1.18
CA LEU A 139 8.11 -1.98 0.20
C LEU A 139 6.91 -1.25 0.81
N ASP A 140 6.78 -1.28 2.13
CA ASP A 140 5.68 -0.61 2.82
C ASP A 140 5.97 0.88 3.10
N ALA A 141 4.94 1.63 3.51
CA ALA A 141 5.01 3.08 3.69
C ALA A 141 6.09 3.57 4.67
N ARG A 142 6.62 2.72 5.56
CA ARG A 142 7.71 3.11 6.46
C ARG A 142 9.05 3.23 5.74
N SER A 143 9.24 2.49 4.65
CA SER A 143 10.47 2.54 3.86
C SER A 143 10.75 3.94 3.33
N SER A 144 9.71 4.73 3.02
CA SER A 144 9.85 6.09 2.48
C SER A 144 10.30 7.14 3.50
N VAL A 145 10.26 6.82 4.80
CA VAL A 145 10.65 7.75 5.88
C VAL A 145 11.90 7.33 6.65
N SER A 146 12.51 6.18 6.30
CA SER A 146 13.71 5.68 6.99
C SER A 146 14.90 6.66 6.98
N ASP A 147 14.99 7.58 6.02
CA ASP A 147 16.06 8.60 6.02
C ASP A 147 15.87 9.62 7.17
N THR A 148 14.61 9.88 7.55
CA THR A 148 14.25 10.80 8.65
C THR A 148 14.08 10.08 9.98
N ALA A 149 13.62 8.83 9.96
CA ALA A 149 13.44 7.97 11.13
C ALA A 149 14.12 6.60 10.88
N PRO A 150 15.45 6.49 11.04
CA PRO A 150 16.22 5.29 10.69
C PRO A 150 15.83 4.02 11.46
N ASP A 151 15.27 4.17 12.65
CA ASP A 151 14.81 3.10 13.53
C ASP A 151 13.28 2.92 13.50
N ILE A 152 12.58 3.46 12.49
CA ILE A 152 11.11 3.38 12.41
C ILE A 152 10.58 1.94 12.50
N PHE A 153 11.30 0.98 11.92
CA PHE A 153 10.93 -0.45 11.94
C PHE A 153 11.16 -1.13 13.31
N ASP A 154 11.99 -0.54 14.17
CA ASP A 154 12.20 -0.99 15.54
C ASP A 154 11.24 -0.31 16.51
N ARG A 155 10.77 0.88 16.15
CA ARG A 155 9.86 1.72 16.94
C ARG A 155 8.39 1.50 16.62
N THR A 156 8.08 0.86 15.48
CA THR A 156 6.71 0.58 15.04
C THR A 156 6.59 -0.85 14.49
N ARG A 157 5.36 -1.36 14.47
CA ARG A 157 5.01 -2.65 13.87
C ARG A 157 3.68 -2.58 13.13
N ILE A 158 3.51 -3.49 12.17
CA ILE A 158 2.20 -3.68 11.52
C ILE A 158 1.33 -4.53 12.45
N LEU A 159 0.17 -3.99 12.81
CA LEU A 159 -0.85 -4.69 13.60
C LEU A 159 -1.67 -5.63 12.70
N ALA A 160 -2.08 -5.13 11.54
CA ALA A 160 -2.91 -5.85 10.58
C ALA A 160 -2.76 -5.24 9.18
N VAL A 161 -3.25 -5.98 8.18
CA VAL A 161 -3.44 -5.49 6.82
C VAL A 161 -4.86 -5.79 6.36
N THR A 162 -5.44 -4.93 5.53
CA THR A 162 -6.80 -5.12 4.99
C THR A 162 -6.88 -6.30 4.01
N ALA A 163 -8.09 -6.54 3.50
CA ALA A 163 -8.28 -7.25 2.22
C ALA A 163 -7.48 -6.60 1.08
N GLN A 164 -7.21 -7.39 0.04
CA GLN A 164 -6.51 -6.92 -1.16
C GLN A 164 -7.29 -5.79 -1.84
N ILE A 165 -6.59 -4.70 -2.12
CA ILE A 165 -7.06 -3.52 -2.83
C ILE A 165 -6.47 -3.58 -4.24
N PRO A 166 -7.29 -3.51 -5.29
CA PRO A 166 -6.83 -3.40 -6.67
C PRO A 166 -5.86 -2.22 -6.88
N ASN A 167 -4.76 -2.43 -7.59
CA ASN A 167 -3.87 -1.35 -8.01
C ASN A 167 -4.54 -0.45 -9.07
N ASP A 168 -3.85 0.66 -9.39
CA ASP A 168 -4.24 1.64 -10.42
C ASP A 168 -4.80 0.98 -11.69
N THR A 169 -5.80 1.62 -12.28
CA THR A 169 -6.49 1.10 -13.46
C THR A 169 -6.14 1.87 -14.72
N VAL A 170 -6.03 1.15 -15.84
CA VAL A 170 -6.22 1.70 -17.18
C VAL A 170 -7.68 1.48 -17.57
N SER A 171 -8.45 2.56 -17.53
CA SER A 171 -9.88 2.57 -17.79
C SER A 171 -10.24 3.41 -19.02
N PHE A 172 -11.30 3.01 -19.71
CA PHE A 172 -11.81 3.66 -20.91
C PHE A 172 -13.29 4.00 -20.70
N GLY A 173 -13.72 5.18 -21.15
CA GLY A 173 -15.12 5.57 -21.09
C GLY A 173 -16.03 4.62 -21.87
N PRO A 174 -17.33 4.57 -21.56
CA PRO A 174 -18.27 3.59 -22.13
C PRO A 174 -18.41 3.69 -23.66
N GLU A 175 -18.18 4.87 -24.22
CA GLU A 175 -18.24 5.12 -25.68
C GLU A 175 -16.89 4.93 -26.38
N PHE A 176 -15.82 4.61 -25.65
CA PHE A 176 -14.50 4.48 -26.23
C PHE A 176 -14.39 3.21 -27.10
N PRO A 177 -13.88 3.29 -28.34
CA PRO A 177 -13.85 2.13 -29.24
C PRO A 177 -13.01 0.97 -28.70
N LEU A 178 -13.63 -0.20 -28.50
CA LEU A 178 -12.99 -1.39 -27.90
C LEU A 178 -11.71 -1.83 -28.63
N ASN A 179 -11.69 -1.78 -29.96
CA ASN A 179 -10.49 -2.13 -30.74
C ASN A 179 -9.32 -1.18 -30.44
N THR A 180 -9.60 0.10 -30.23
CA THR A 180 -8.58 1.09 -29.86
C THR A 180 -8.14 0.88 -28.42
N ALA A 181 -9.07 0.58 -27.50
CA ALA A 181 -8.75 0.28 -26.11
C ALA A 181 -7.78 -0.90 -26.00
N ASN A 182 -8.07 -2.00 -26.70
CA ASN A 182 -7.21 -3.18 -26.71
C ASN A 182 -5.81 -2.85 -27.24
N LYS A 183 -5.70 -2.10 -28.34
CA LYS A 183 -4.40 -1.66 -28.87
C LYS A 183 -3.60 -0.81 -27.88
N ILE A 184 -4.27 0.05 -27.11
CA ILE A 184 -3.62 0.86 -26.08
C ILE A 184 -3.12 -0.05 -24.95
N VAL A 185 -3.94 -0.99 -24.49
CA VAL A 185 -3.55 -1.95 -23.44
C VAL A 185 -2.35 -2.79 -23.91
N ASP A 186 -2.41 -3.35 -25.12
CA ASP A 186 -1.31 -4.14 -25.70
C ASP A 186 -0.03 -3.31 -25.80
N ALA A 187 -0.12 -2.06 -26.28
CA ALA A 187 1.03 -1.16 -26.38
C ALA A 187 1.62 -0.80 -25.00
N LEU A 188 0.80 -0.64 -23.96
CA LEU A 188 1.28 -0.40 -22.61
C LEU A 188 1.94 -1.63 -22.01
N ILE A 189 1.42 -2.84 -22.27
CA ILE A 189 2.07 -4.10 -21.89
C ILE A 189 3.45 -4.18 -22.53
N ASP A 190 3.54 -3.99 -23.85
CA ASP A 190 4.82 -3.97 -24.58
C ASP A 190 5.76 -2.89 -24.05
N PHE A 191 5.24 -1.69 -23.73
CA PHE A 191 6.04 -0.60 -23.19
C PHE A 191 6.61 -0.95 -21.82
N THR A 192 5.82 -1.55 -20.92
CA THR A 192 6.28 -1.93 -19.57
C THR A 192 7.38 -2.99 -19.59
N ALA A 193 7.50 -3.77 -20.67
CA ALA A 193 8.60 -4.71 -20.89
C ALA A 193 9.88 -4.07 -21.48
N SER A 194 9.85 -2.77 -21.83
CA SER A 194 10.97 -2.06 -22.45
C SER A 194 11.84 -1.33 -21.42
N GLU A 195 13.14 -1.18 -21.73
CA GLU A 195 14.07 -0.40 -20.89
C GLU A 195 13.63 1.07 -20.74
N ALA A 196 12.95 1.61 -21.77
CA ALA A 196 12.45 2.98 -21.76
C ALA A 196 11.40 3.23 -20.66
N CYS A 197 10.73 2.19 -20.17
CA CYS A 197 9.74 2.36 -19.12
C CYS A 197 10.36 2.76 -17.78
N ALA A 198 11.61 2.36 -17.52
CA ALA A 198 12.30 2.61 -16.25
C ALA A 198 12.47 4.10 -15.94
N THR A 199 12.41 4.97 -16.97
CA THR A 199 12.46 6.43 -16.83
C THR A 199 11.09 7.10 -16.96
N SER A 200 10.00 6.31 -16.90
CA SER A 200 8.62 6.76 -17.05
C SER A 200 7.73 6.10 -15.98
N ILE A 201 6.62 5.45 -16.37
CA ILE A 201 5.67 4.83 -15.45
C ILE A 201 6.26 3.64 -14.66
N CYS A 202 7.37 3.04 -15.12
CA CYS A 202 8.07 2.00 -14.37
C CYS A 202 9.17 2.53 -13.44
N SER A 203 9.35 3.86 -13.36
CA SER A 203 10.29 4.45 -12.40
C SER A 203 9.82 4.20 -10.97
N GLU A 204 10.75 3.75 -10.11
CA GLU A 204 10.52 3.63 -8.66
C GLU A 204 10.25 4.99 -8.00
N GLU A 205 10.61 6.09 -8.65
CA GLU A 205 10.37 7.47 -8.20
C GLU A 205 9.00 8.02 -8.63
N PHE A 206 8.23 7.27 -9.43
CA PHE A 206 6.94 7.70 -9.95
C PHE A 206 5.84 6.68 -9.66
N TYR A 207 5.32 5.98 -10.68
CA TYR A 207 4.23 5.01 -10.50
C TYR A 207 4.71 3.62 -10.07
N ASN A 208 6.00 3.31 -10.27
CA ASN A 208 6.61 2.04 -9.91
C ASN A 208 5.90 0.82 -10.52
N TRP A 209 5.38 0.98 -11.73
CA TRP A 209 4.78 -0.13 -12.46
C TRP A 209 5.87 -1.08 -12.95
N THR A 210 5.58 -2.36 -12.88
CA THR A 210 6.44 -3.45 -13.38
C THR A 210 5.75 -4.25 -14.48
N GLY A 211 4.49 -3.92 -14.78
CA GLY A 211 3.69 -4.56 -15.80
C GLY A 211 2.23 -4.13 -15.72
N LEU A 212 1.42 -4.81 -16.52
CA LEU A 212 -0.04 -4.66 -16.55
C LEU A 212 -0.69 -6.03 -16.60
N GLU A 213 -1.77 -6.20 -15.86
CA GLU A 213 -2.61 -7.39 -15.88
C GLU A 213 -3.95 -7.05 -16.52
N ALA A 214 -4.39 -7.84 -17.49
CA ALA A 214 -5.72 -7.68 -18.07
C ALA A 214 -6.78 -8.10 -17.05
N VAL A 215 -7.67 -7.17 -16.69
CA VAL A 215 -8.73 -7.40 -15.69
C VAL A 215 -10.10 -6.97 -16.19
N THR A 216 -11.14 -7.64 -15.67
CA THR A 216 -12.54 -7.25 -15.86
C THR A 216 -12.89 -6.08 -14.95
N ASP A 217 -13.96 -5.35 -15.27
CA ASP A 217 -14.44 -4.25 -14.43
C ASP A 217 -14.75 -4.70 -12.99
N SER A 218 -15.31 -5.90 -12.82
CA SER A 218 -15.62 -6.49 -11.52
C SER A 218 -14.41 -6.65 -10.59
N PHE A 219 -13.18 -6.59 -11.10
CA PHE A 219 -11.98 -6.56 -10.28
C PHE A 219 -11.95 -5.35 -9.32
N TYR A 220 -12.61 -4.26 -9.70
CA TYR A 220 -12.71 -3.02 -8.92
C TYR A 220 -13.99 -2.91 -8.09
N ASP A 221 -14.85 -3.95 -8.07
CA ASP A 221 -16.04 -3.99 -7.22
C ASP A 221 -15.73 -3.70 -5.73
N PRO A 222 -14.65 -4.23 -5.13
CA PRO A 222 -14.35 -3.94 -3.72
C PRO A 222 -14.14 -2.45 -3.42
N VAL A 223 -13.64 -1.67 -4.39
CA VAL A 223 -13.45 -0.22 -4.23
C VAL A 223 -14.81 0.48 -4.23
N ARG A 224 -15.69 0.10 -5.17
CA ARG A 224 -17.05 0.66 -5.28
C ARG A 224 -17.89 0.32 -4.06
N ASP A 225 -17.79 -0.90 -3.55
CA ASP A 225 -18.50 -1.33 -2.36
C ASP A 225 -18.06 -0.53 -1.12
N ALA A 226 -16.75 -0.28 -0.97
CA ALA A 226 -16.22 0.55 0.12
C ALA A 226 -16.73 2.00 0.05
N MET A 227 -16.71 2.62 -1.15
CA MET A 227 -17.24 3.97 -1.36
C MET A 227 -18.74 4.05 -1.06
N GLN A 228 -19.52 3.11 -1.58
CA GLN A 228 -20.96 3.05 -1.36
C GLN A 228 -21.30 2.88 0.13
N PHE A 229 -20.57 2.02 0.82
CA PHE A 229 -20.77 1.78 2.25
C PHE A 229 -20.52 3.03 3.09
N LEU A 230 -19.51 3.82 2.73
CA LEU A 230 -19.20 5.09 3.38
C LEU A 230 -20.09 6.26 2.95
N GLY A 231 -20.98 6.05 1.98
CA GLY A 231 -21.83 7.10 1.42
C GLY A 231 -21.05 8.17 0.64
N ILE A 232 -19.85 7.83 0.17
CA ILE A 232 -18.99 8.72 -0.60
C ILE A 232 -19.34 8.56 -2.08
N SER A 233 -19.62 9.68 -2.75
CA SER A 233 -19.92 9.70 -4.18
C SER A 233 -18.66 9.85 -5.02
N GLU A 234 -18.75 9.53 -6.32
CA GLU A 234 -17.66 9.80 -7.27
C GLU A 234 -17.35 11.30 -7.36
N ASP A 235 -18.36 12.17 -7.20
CA ASP A 235 -18.21 13.63 -7.22
C ASP A 235 -17.39 14.14 -6.01
N ASP A 236 -17.50 13.47 -4.87
CA ASP A 236 -16.73 13.80 -3.65
C ASP A 236 -15.24 13.50 -3.81
N ILE A 237 -14.87 12.55 -4.69
CA ILE A 237 -13.49 12.11 -4.91
C ILE A 237 -12.87 12.80 -6.13
N LEU A 238 -13.62 12.95 -7.22
CA LEU A 238 -13.08 13.44 -8.48
C LEU A 238 -13.07 14.97 -8.58
N GLY A 239 -13.71 15.67 -7.64
CA GLY A 239 -13.82 17.12 -7.64
C GLY A 239 -14.53 17.62 -8.89
N GLY A 240 -15.87 17.68 -8.82
CA GLY A 240 -16.73 18.12 -9.93
C GLY A 240 -16.34 19.44 -10.61
#